data_AF-A0AAU2Y8U0-F1
#
_entry.id   AF-A0AAU2Y8U0-F1
#
_cell.length_a   1.000
_cell.length_b   1.000
_cell.length_c   1.000
_cell.angle_alpha   90.00
_cell.angle_beta   90.00
_cell.angle_gamma   90.00
#
_symmetry.space_group_name_H-M   'P 1'
#
loop_
_entity.id
_entity.type
_entity.pdbx_description
1 polymer ?
#
loop_
_entity_poly.entity_id
_entity_poly.type
_entity_poly.pdbx_seq_one_letter_code
_entity_poly.pdbx_strand_id
1 'polypeptide(L)'
;MMSLDGFAAGPDHSMDWMSGVEVGPGVHQEAIAGLGAVLGGRRGYDAVADRHPGQAGRQPYGGAWRGPVFVLTHHPEDAIPDPGVTFLHCDVAEAVEIGLAARRARTSRSTARTSPGSASSAV
;
A
#
# COMPACT_ATOMS: atom_id res chain seq x y z
N MET A 1 2.02 -3.12 13.58
CA MET A 1 1.99 -2.95 15.05
C MET A 1 0.89 -3.82 15.62
N MET A 2 1.05 -4.28 16.85
CA MET A 2 0.04 -4.99 17.62
C MET A 2 0.29 -4.72 19.10
N SER A 3 -0.73 -4.84 19.93
CA SER A 3 -0.58 -4.85 21.38
C SER A 3 0.23 -6.08 21.83
N LEU A 4 0.74 -6.07 23.07
CA LEU A 4 1.57 -7.16 23.61
C LEU A 4 0.83 -8.51 23.66
N ASP A 5 -0.48 -8.47 23.87
CA ASP A 5 -1.40 -9.61 23.89
C ASP A 5 -1.95 -10.00 22.50
N GLY A 6 -1.45 -9.37 21.43
CA GLY A 6 -1.63 -9.83 20.05
C GLY A 6 -2.80 -9.23 19.29
N PHE A 7 -3.38 -8.12 19.75
CA PHE A 7 -4.47 -7.43 19.04
C PHE A 7 -3.95 -6.32 18.13
N ALA A 8 -4.44 -6.28 16.89
CA ALA A 8 -4.06 -5.24 15.92
C ALA A 8 -4.91 -3.97 16.03
N ALA A 9 -6.12 -4.07 16.58
CA ALA A 9 -7.06 -2.98 16.75
C ALA A 9 -7.83 -3.16 18.07
N GLY A 10 -8.30 -2.06 18.64
CA GLY A 10 -9.20 -2.08 19.80
C GLY A 10 -10.63 -2.47 19.41
N PRO A 11 -11.56 -2.44 20.38
CA PRO A 11 -12.99 -2.54 20.12
C PRO A 11 -13.44 -1.59 19.00
N ASP A 12 -14.41 -2.01 18.21
CA ASP A 12 -14.96 -1.25 17.08
C ASP A 12 -13.91 -0.78 16.06
N HIS A 13 -12.82 -1.56 15.92
CA HIS A 13 -11.70 -1.26 15.00
C HIS A 13 -10.94 0.04 15.36
N SER A 14 -11.04 0.52 16.61
CA SER A 14 -10.33 1.74 17.04
C SER A 14 -8.81 1.56 17.00
N MET A 15 -8.13 2.63 16.59
CA MET A 15 -6.68 2.78 16.56
C MET A 15 -6.18 3.71 17.67
N ASP A 16 -7.06 4.16 18.58
CA ASP A 16 -6.74 5.13 19.64
C ASP A 16 -5.73 4.59 20.65
N TRP A 17 -5.63 3.27 20.77
CA TRP A 17 -4.63 2.61 21.60
C TRP A 17 -3.19 2.92 21.18
N MET A 18 -2.97 3.38 19.94
CA MET A 18 -1.67 3.83 19.45
C MET A 18 -1.39 5.31 19.73
N SER A 19 -2.32 6.04 20.35
CA SER A 19 -2.10 7.45 20.72
C SER A 19 -0.90 7.57 21.65
N GLY A 20 0.04 8.45 21.31
CA GLY A 20 1.29 8.63 22.06
C GLY A 20 2.35 7.56 21.81
N VAL A 21 2.12 6.59 20.92
CA VAL A 21 3.16 5.65 20.47
C VAL A 21 4.04 6.34 19.45
N GLU A 22 5.33 6.49 19.77
CA GLU A 22 6.34 7.00 18.86
C GLU A 22 7.07 5.85 18.17
N VAL A 23 7.21 5.96 16.85
CA VAL A 23 8.07 5.06 16.08
C VAL A 23 9.44 5.72 15.96
N GLY A 24 10.50 4.94 16.18
CA GLY A 24 11.87 5.42 16.07
C GLY A 24 12.15 6.10 14.71
N PRO A 25 13.06 7.09 14.67
CA PRO A 25 13.39 7.80 13.44
C PRO A 25 13.81 6.83 12.31
N GLY A 26 13.34 7.09 11.08
CA GLY A 26 13.78 6.36 9.89
C GLY A 26 13.09 5.01 9.61
N VAL A 27 12.40 4.42 10.59
CA VAL A 27 11.75 3.09 10.44
C VAL A 27 10.77 3.06 9.26
N HIS A 28 9.94 4.10 9.11
CA HIS A 28 9.01 4.19 7.98
C HIS A 28 9.75 4.35 6.65
N GLN A 29 10.85 5.11 6.62
CA GLN A 29 11.59 5.36 5.38
C GLN A 29 12.25 4.10 4.84
N GLU A 30 12.81 3.27 5.73
CA GLU A 30 13.36 1.98 5.36
C GLU A 30 12.28 1.05 4.78
N ALA A 31 11.12 0.96 5.43
CA ALA A 31 10.00 0.17 4.93
C ALA A 31 9.50 0.66 3.55
N ILE A 32 9.36 1.97 3.39
CA ILE A 32 8.93 2.61 2.14
C ILE A 32 9.92 2.34 1.00
N ALA A 33 11.23 2.35 1.27
CA ALA A 33 12.27 2.17 0.26
C ALA A 33 12.17 0.81 -0.48
N GLY A 34 11.77 -0.24 0.22
CA GLY A 34 11.57 -1.58 -0.35
C GLY A 34 10.16 -1.85 -0.86
N LEU A 35 9.19 -0.98 -0.57
CA LEU A 35 7.77 -1.27 -0.80
C LEU A 35 7.39 -1.11 -2.28
N GLY A 36 6.95 -2.22 -2.88
CA GLY A 36 6.59 -2.29 -4.29
C GLY A 36 5.09 -2.24 -4.61
N ALA A 37 4.27 -2.77 -3.70
CA ALA A 37 2.82 -2.84 -3.78
C ALA A 37 2.26 -3.01 -2.37
N VAL A 38 1.00 -2.63 -2.17
CA VAL A 38 0.23 -2.89 -0.94
C VAL A 38 -0.90 -3.84 -1.27
N LEU A 39 -1.07 -4.89 -0.46
CA LEU A 39 -2.23 -5.78 -0.48
C LEU A 39 -2.89 -5.72 0.90
N GLY A 40 -4.14 -5.30 0.96
CA GLY A 40 -4.92 -5.19 2.20
C GLY A 40 -6.24 -5.94 2.12
N GLY A 41 -6.89 -6.11 3.27
CA GLY A 41 -8.25 -6.64 3.35
C GLY A 41 -9.30 -5.53 3.37
N ARG A 42 -10.54 -5.89 3.03
CA ARG A 42 -11.68 -4.96 2.90
C ARG A 42 -11.93 -4.05 4.11
N ARG A 43 -12.00 -4.64 5.32
CA ARG A 43 -12.34 -3.86 6.54
C ARG A 43 -11.32 -2.77 6.86
N GLY A 44 -10.03 -3.06 6.67
CA GLY A 44 -8.98 -2.06 6.86
C GLY A 44 -9.04 -0.96 5.80
N TYR A 45 -9.37 -1.32 4.56
CA TYR A 45 -9.56 -0.37 3.47
C TYR A 45 -10.73 0.58 3.75
N ASP A 46 -11.90 0.08 4.14
CA ASP A 46 -13.09 0.90 4.39
C ASP A 46 -12.83 1.95 5.48
N ALA A 47 -12.18 1.56 6.58
CA ALA A 47 -11.83 2.51 7.64
C ALA A 47 -10.93 3.67 7.17
N VAL A 48 -10.08 3.43 6.16
CA VAL A 48 -9.25 4.48 5.55
C VAL A 48 -10.07 5.29 4.54
N ALA A 49 -10.90 4.64 3.74
CA ALA A 49 -11.74 5.28 2.74
C ALA A 49 -12.81 6.19 3.35
N ASP A 50 -13.39 5.82 4.49
CA ASP A 50 -14.32 6.67 5.25
C ASP A 50 -13.64 7.96 5.71
N ARG A 51 -12.38 7.88 6.15
CA ARG A 51 -11.59 9.05 6.60
C ARG A 51 -11.03 9.87 5.44
N HIS A 52 -10.78 9.23 4.30
CA HIS A 52 -10.18 9.83 3.11
C HIS A 52 -10.94 9.46 1.82
N PRO A 53 -12.18 9.98 1.63
CA PRO A 53 -13.00 9.61 0.49
C PRO A 53 -12.31 9.87 -0.85
N GLY A 54 -12.27 8.84 -1.71
CA GLY A 54 -11.64 8.87 -3.03
C GLY A 54 -10.11 9.04 -3.03
N GLN A 55 -9.47 8.91 -1.87
CA GLN A 55 -8.03 9.11 -1.70
C GLN A 55 -7.37 8.04 -0.82
N ALA A 56 -8.09 6.98 -0.45
CA ALA A 56 -7.61 5.84 0.32
C ALA A 56 -6.38 5.19 -0.31
N GLY A 57 -6.36 5.05 -1.65
CA GLY A 57 -5.19 4.51 -2.37
C GLY A 57 -3.92 5.35 -2.23
N ARG A 58 -4.05 6.60 -1.76
CA ARG A 58 -2.92 7.51 -1.51
C ARG A 58 -2.50 7.55 -0.04
N GLN A 59 -3.19 6.86 0.87
CA GLN A 59 -2.91 6.92 2.30
C GLN A 59 -1.83 5.97 2.85
N PRO A 60 -1.31 4.95 2.14
CA PRO A 60 -0.21 4.16 2.70
C PRO A 60 0.95 5.06 3.17
N TYR A 61 1.38 4.85 4.42
CA TYR A 61 2.37 5.69 5.12
C TYR A 61 2.03 7.18 5.14
N GLY A 62 0.75 7.55 5.34
CA GLY A 62 0.31 8.95 5.38
C GLY A 62 0.54 9.68 4.06
N GLY A 63 0.60 8.95 2.96
CA GLY A 63 0.89 9.49 1.62
C GLY A 63 2.36 9.69 1.30
N ALA A 64 3.27 9.29 2.19
CA ALA A 64 4.71 9.26 1.90
C ALA A 64 5.07 8.21 0.84
N TRP A 65 4.21 7.21 0.60
CA TRP A 65 4.41 6.21 -0.44
C TRP A 65 3.30 6.25 -1.51
N ARG A 66 3.68 5.93 -2.76
CA ARG A 66 2.74 5.79 -3.89
C ARG A 66 3.10 4.58 -4.75
N GLY A 67 2.10 3.78 -5.05
CA GLY A 67 2.22 2.61 -5.90
C GLY A 67 0.91 1.83 -6.02
N PRO A 68 0.96 0.62 -6.59
CA PRO A 68 -0.21 -0.25 -6.71
C PRO A 68 -0.78 -0.62 -5.33
N VAL A 69 -2.08 -0.39 -5.15
CA VAL A 69 -2.82 -0.77 -3.95
C VAL A 69 -3.92 -1.75 -4.34
N PHE A 70 -3.90 -2.91 -3.71
CA PHE A 70 -4.85 -3.99 -3.93
C PHE A 70 -5.66 -4.25 -2.66
N VAL A 71 -6.95 -4.51 -2.83
CA VAL A 71 -7.85 -4.88 -1.73
C VAL A 71 -8.49 -6.22 -2.05
N LEU A 72 -8.19 -7.24 -1.26
CA LEU A 72 -8.78 -8.57 -1.38
C LEU A 72 -10.13 -8.62 -0.65
N THR A 73 -11.19 -8.99 -1.37
CA THR A 73 -12.55 -9.09 -0.85
C THR A 73 -13.40 -10.06 -1.67
N HIS A 74 -14.37 -10.72 -1.04
CA HIS A 74 -15.38 -11.52 -1.73
C HIS A 74 -16.51 -10.66 -2.32
N HIS A 75 -16.68 -9.43 -1.80
CA HIS A 75 -17.73 -8.48 -2.19
C HIS A 75 -17.08 -7.16 -2.64
N PRO A 76 -16.52 -7.11 -3.86
CA PRO A 76 -15.96 -5.87 -4.41
C PRO A 76 -17.04 -4.81 -4.69
N GLU A 77 -18.26 -5.21 -5.02
CA GLU A 77 -19.41 -4.34 -5.31
C GLU A 77 -19.82 -3.45 -4.14
N ASP A 78 -19.62 -3.94 -2.91
CA ASP A 78 -19.95 -3.20 -1.69
C ASP A 78 -18.86 -2.19 -1.31
N ALA A 79 -17.73 -2.17 -2.01
CA ALA A 79 -16.56 -1.37 -1.63
C ALA A 79 -16.72 0.09 -1.94
N ILE A 80 -16.30 0.94 -1.00
CA ILE A 80 -16.20 2.38 -1.22
C ILE A 80 -15.27 2.56 -2.43
N PRO A 81 -15.73 3.14 -3.56
CA PRO A 81 -14.90 3.19 -4.75
C PRO A 81 -13.71 4.15 -4.59
N ASP A 82 -12.55 3.76 -5.08
CA ASP A 82 -11.36 4.62 -5.19
C ASP A 82 -10.59 4.30 -6.48
N PRO A 83 -10.36 5.29 -7.37
CA PRO A 83 -9.67 5.06 -8.64
C PRO A 83 -8.19 4.66 -8.49
N GLY A 84 -7.59 4.89 -7.32
CA GLY A 84 -6.23 4.49 -6.98
C GLY A 84 -6.13 3.09 -6.38
N VAL A 85 -7.24 2.35 -6.28
CA VAL A 85 -7.31 1.02 -5.67
C VAL A 85 -7.85 -0.01 -6.65
N THR A 86 -7.25 -1.19 -6.67
CA THR A 86 -7.72 -2.34 -7.43
C THR A 86 -8.32 -3.38 -6.49
N PHE A 87 -9.62 -3.65 -6.62
CA PHE A 87 -10.28 -4.70 -5.85
C PHE A 87 -10.04 -6.06 -6.52
N LEU A 88 -9.63 -7.03 -5.72
CA LEU A 88 -9.38 -8.40 -6.14
C LEU A 88 -10.41 -9.32 -5.49
N HIS A 89 -10.99 -10.19 -6.30
CA HIS A 89 -11.84 -11.29 -5.86
C HIS A 89 -11.26 -12.58 -6.45
N CYS A 90 -10.25 -13.11 -5.76
CA CYS A 90 -9.53 -14.32 -6.13
C CYS A 90 -8.99 -14.99 -4.87
N ASP A 91 -8.21 -16.06 -5.03
CA ASP A 91 -7.54 -16.66 -3.88
C ASP A 91 -6.38 -15.77 -3.38
N VAL A 92 -5.97 -15.98 -2.13
CA VAL A 92 -4.92 -15.16 -1.49
C VAL A 92 -3.55 -15.34 -2.14
N ALA A 93 -3.22 -16.53 -2.64
CA ALA A 93 -1.94 -16.80 -3.29
C ALA A 93 -1.87 -16.07 -4.65
N GLU A 94 -2.96 -16.10 -5.42
CA GLU A 94 -3.12 -15.33 -6.64
C GLU A 94 -3.01 -13.82 -6.38
N ALA A 95 -3.69 -13.31 -5.34
CA ALA A 95 -3.60 -11.90 -4.95
C ALA A 95 -2.15 -11.48 -4.60
N VAL A 96 -1.41 -12.35 -3.92
CA VAL A 96 0.02 -12.12 -3.63
C VAL A 96 0.85 -12.10 -4.90
N GLU A 97 0.63 -13.03 -5.84
CA GLU A 97 1.36 -13.05 -7.12
C GLU A 97 1.07 -11.80 -7.96
N ILE A 98 -0.18 -11.32 -7.98
CA ILE A 98 -0.54 -10.04 -8.61
C ILE A 98 0.27 -8.89 -8.00
N GLY A 99 0.34 -8.81 -6.67
CA GLY A 99 1.14 -7.81 -5.97
C GLY A 99 2.64 -7.89 -6.30
N LEU A 100 3.20 -9.09 -6.36
CA LEU A 100 4.60 -9.32 -6.71
C LEU A 100 4.90 -8.94 -8.17
N ALA A 101 4.01 -9.27 -9.10
CA ALA A 101 4.12 -8.87 -10.50
C ALA A 101 4.09 -7.33 -10.65
N ALA A 102 3.17 -6.66 -9.96
CA ALA A 102 3.06 -5.21 -9.96
C ALA A 102 4.33 -4.52 -9.42
N ARG A 103 4.93 -5.06 -8.35
CA ARG A 103 6.24 -4.61 -7.84
C ARG A 103 7.33 -4.70 -8.91
N ARG A 104 7.46 -5.85 -9.58
CA ARG A 104 8.51 -6.06 -10.61
C ARG A 104 8.39 -5.05 -11.75
N ALA A 105 7.17 -4.78 -12.21
CA ALA A 105 6.90 -3.79 -13.26
C ALA A 105 7.26 -2.35 -12.83
N ARG A 106 7.15 -2.02 -11.54
CA ARG A 106 7.58 -0.72 -11.00
C ARG A 106 9.10 -0.61 -10.96
N THR A 107 9.80 -1.66 -10.51
CA THR A 107 11.27 -1.67 -10.47
C THR A 107 11.86 -1.52 -11.86
N SER A 108 11.34 -2.24 -12.87
CA SER A 108 11.82 -2.12 -14.26
C SER A 108 11.59 -0.72 -14.85
N ARG A 109 10.50 -0.04 -14.48
CA ARG A 109 10.24 1.35 -14.88
C ARG A 109 11.19 2.34 -14.19
N SER A 110 11.58 2.06 -12.95
CA SER A 110 12.57 2.87 -12.22
C SER A 110 13.96 2.73 -12.84
N THR A 111 14.39 1.50 -13.16
CA THR A 111 15.71 1.23 -13.75
C THR A 111 15.81 1.75 -15.18
N ALA A 112 14.76 1.64 -15.99
CA ALA A 112 14.73 2.20 -17.34
C ALA A 112 14.87 3.74 -17.35
N ARG A 113 14.38 4.43 -16.30
CA ARG A 113 14.51 5.88 -16.15
C ARG A 113 15.90 6.32 -15.66
N THR A 114 16.74 5.39 -15.21
CA THR A 114 18.10 5.68 -14.68
C THR A 114 19.24 5.34 -15.64
N SER A 115 18.96 4.83 -16.85
CA SER A 115 20.00 4.66 -17.88
C SER A 115 20.53 6.04 -18.33
N PRO A 116 21.84 6.32 -18.22
CA PRO A 116 22.40 7.56 -18.75
C PRO A 116 22.30 7.50 -20.28
N GLY A 117 21.63 8.51 -20.86
CA GLY A 117 21.58 8.66 -22.31
C GLY A 117 23.00 8.67 -22.87
N SER A 118 23.25 7.82 -23.86
CA SER A 118 24.48 7.85 -24.64
C SER A 118 24.63 9.24 -25.23
N ALA A 119 25.58 10.02 -24.72
CA ALA A 119 26.01 11.25 -25.36
C ALA A 119 26.69 10.90 -26.67
N SER A 120 25.92 10.90 -27.76
CA SER A 120 26.45 10.99 -29.11
C SER A 120 26.42 12.45 -29.50
N SER A 121 27.57 13.11 -29.47
CA SER A 121 27.83 14.27 -30.33
C SER A 121 29.13 14.03 -31.05
N ALA A 122 29.04 14.19 -32.36
CA ALA A 122 30.04 13.89 -33.35
C ALA A 122 31.21 14.88 -33.31
N VAL A 123 32.31 14.42 -33.91
CA VAL A 123 33.51 15.16 -34.33
C VAL A 123 33.16 16.21 -35.37
#